data_AF-A0A9D2DV26-F1
#
_entry.id   AF-A0A9D2DV26-F1
#
_cell.length_a   1.000
_cell.length_b   1.000
_cell.length_c   1.000
_cell.angle_alpha   90.00
_cell.angle_beta   90.00
_cell.angle_gamma   90.00
#
_symmetry.space_group_name_H-M   'P 1'
#
loop_
_entity.id
_entity.type
_entity.pdbx_description
1 polymer ?
#
loop_
_entity_poly.entity_id
_entity_poly.type
_entity_poly.pdbx_seq_one_letter_code
_entity_poly.pdbx_strand_id
1 'polypeptide(L)' 'MATSSILTNVVIRDSKKAEVFADALEASSRDPKRKPSAPTIPILCDADAIRSFLVKKGQKQ' A
#
# COMPACT_ATOMS: atom_id res chain seq x y z
N MET A 1 -10.62 -19.59 0.29
CA MET A 1 -10.86 -18.49 -0.66
C MET A 1 -11.70 -17.44 0.05
N ALA A 2 -11.13 -16.30 0.42
CA ALA A 2 -11.90 -15.22 1.01
C ALA A 2 -12.58 -14.43 -0.12
N THR A 3 -13.91 -14.47 -0.19
CA THR A 3 -14.73 -13.67 -1.11
C THR A 3 -15.10 -12.33 -0.46
N SER A 4 -14.15 -11.67 0.19
CA SER A 4 -14.38 -10.30 0.65
C SER A 4 -14.21 -9.38 -0.55
N SER A 5 -15.32 -8.77 -0.99
CA SER A 5 -15.29 -7.76 -2.05
C SER A 5 -14.52 -6.54 -1.54
N ILE A 6 -13.55 -6.06 -2.32
CA ILE A 6 -12.79 -4.84 -2.03
C ILE A 6 -13.71 -3.59 -2.07
N LEU A 7 -14.85 -3.68 -2.74
CA LEU A 7 -15.83 -2.60 -2.90
C LEU A 7 -17.13 -2.89 -2.14
N THR A 8 -17.05 -3.28 -0.87
CA THR A 8 -18.26 -3.35 -0.03
C THR A 8 -18.74 -1.95 0.32
N ASN A 9 -19.95 -1.60 -0.11
CA ASN A 9 -20.61 -0.37 0.31
C ASN A 9 -20.96 -0.44 1.80
N VAL A 10 -20.33 0.42 2.61
CA VAL A 10 -20.62 0.55 4.03
C VAL A 10 -21.66 1.67 4.21
N VAL A 11 -22.89 1.31 4.53
CA VAL A 11 -23.97 2.28 4.79
C VAL A 11 -24.07 2.51 6.30
N ILE A 12 -23.65 3.69 6.76
CA ILE A 12 -23.79 4.09 8.16
C ILE A 12 -25.04 4.95 8.29
N ARG A 13 -26.06 4.45 9.01
CA ARG A 13 -27.35 5.16 9.22
C ARG A 13 -27.40 6.01 10.48
N ASP A 14 -26.50 5.75 11.43
CA ASP A 14 -26.45 6.40 12.73
C ASP A 14 -25.44 7.56 12.67
N SER A 15 -25.89 8.79 12.97
CA SER A 15 -25.06 9.99 12.89
C SER A 15 -23.86 9.90 13.83
N LYS A 16 -24.04 9.35 15.03
CA LYS A 16 -22.95 9.21 16.01
C LYS A 16 -21.87 8.24 15.52
N LYS A 17 -22.27 7.18 14.82
CA LYS A 17 -21.32 6.22 14.24
C LYS A 17 -20.60 6.80 13.03
N ALA A 18 -21.25 7.68 12.28
CA ALA A 18 -20.63 8.36 11.15
C ALA A 18 -19.52 9.31 11.59
N GLU A 19 -19.74 10.07 12.66
CA GLU A 19 -18.73 10.95 13.27
C GLU A 19 -17.52 10.14 13.77
N VAL A 20 -17.75 9.11 14.59
CA VAL A 20 -16.68 8.26 15.11
C VAL A 20 -15.89 7.58 13.98
N PHE A 21 -16.56 7.19 12.89
CA PHE A 21 -15.90 6.61 11.73
C PHE A 21 -15.03 7.63 10.99
N ALA A 22 -15.51 8.87 10.81
CA ALA A 22 -14.73 9.94 10.20
C ALA A 22 -13.48 10.28 11.02
N ASP A 23 -13.63 10.38 12.35
CA ASP A 23 -12.51 10.62 13.27
C ASP A 23 -11.47 9.49 13.20
N ALA A 24 -11.92 8.23 13.13
CA ALA A 24 -11.04 7.08 12.99
C ALA A 24 -10.29 7.07 11.65
N LEU A 25 -10.94 7.49 10.56
CA LEU A 25 -10.29 7.65 9.26
C LEU A 25 -9.23 8.76 9.28
N GLU A 26 -9.54 9.90 9.90
CA GLU A 26 -8.59 10.99 10.03
C GLU A 26 -7.38 10.57 10.89
N ALA A 27 -7.63 9.86 11.99
CA ALA A 27 -6.57 9.30 12.83
C ALA A 27 -5.69 8.31 12.05
N SER A 28 -6.29 7.40 11.26
CA SER A 28 -5.52 6.46 10.44
C SER A 28 -4.76 7.14 9.31
N SER A 29 -5.27 8.24 8.76
CA SER A 29 -4.51 9.03 7.78
C SER A 29 -3.23 9.64 8.38
N ARG A 30 -3.19 9.83 9.71
CA ARG A 30 -2.02 10.35 10.42
C ARG A 30 -1.06 9.24 10.85
N ASP A 31 -1.39 7.97 10.59
CA ASP A 31 -0.47 6.85 10.83
C ASP A 31 0.88 7.12 10.14
N PRO A 32 2.01 6.76 10.77
CA PRO A 32 3.32 7.06 10.24
C PRO A 32 3.46 6.51 8.83
N LYS A 33 4.04 7.31 7.91
CA LYS A 33 4.32 6.91 6.53
C LYS A 33 4.86 5.48 6.52
N ARG A 34 4.07 4.57 5.95
CA ARG A 34 4.38 3.14 5.91
C ARG A 34 5.73 2.97 5.22
N LYS A 35 6.78 2.75 6.00
CA LYS A 35 8.12 2.53 5.46
C LYS A 35 8.16 1.12 4.88
N PRO A 36 8.64 0.93 3.64
CA PRO A 36 8.81 -0.41 3.12
C PRO A 36 9.83 -1.15 4.01
N SER A 37 9.55 -2.41 4.35
CA SER A 37 10.49 -3.23 5.13
C SER A 37 11.75 -3.57 4.32
N ALA A 38 11.61 -3.58 2.99
CA ALA A 38 12.70 -3.78 2.05
C ALA A 38 13.19 -2.43 1.51
N PRO A 39 14.49 -2.31 1.21
CA PRO A 39 15.01 -1.13 0.53
C PRO A 39 14.29 -0.93 -0.81
N THR A 40 13.88 0.31 -1.08
CA THR A 40 13.24 0.70 -2.33
C THR A 40 14.15 0.39 -3.51
N ILE A 41 13.65 -0.41 -4.45
CA ILE A 41 14.34 -0.66 -5.71
C ILE A 41 14.36 0.67 -6.49
N PRO A 42 15.51 1.10 -7.05
CA PRO A 42 15.56 2.31 -7.86
C PRO A 42 14.61 2.17 -9.05
N ILE A 43 13.88 3.25 -9.36
CA ILE A 43 13.08 3.31 -10.58
C ILE A 43 14.07 3.42 -11.75
N LEU A 44 14.17 2.37 -12.55
CA LEU A 44 15.03 2.32 -13.72
C LEU A 44 14.19 2.63 -14.96
N CYS A 45 14.50 3.73 -15.66
CA CYS A 45 13.82 4.12 -16.89
C CYS A 45 14.56 3.66 -18.15
N ASP A 46 15.83 3.29 -18.04
CA ASP A 46 16.67 2.84 -19.15
C ASP A 46 16.66 1.32 -19.27
N ALA A 47 16.47 0.81 -20.49
CA ALA A 47 16.39 -0.60 -20.79
C ALA A 47 17.70 -1.34 -20.48
N ASP A 48 18.86 -0.71 -20.68
CA ASP A 48 20.16 -1.32 -20.36
C ASP A 48 20.41 -1.40 -18.86
N ALA A 49 19.99 -0.38 -18.12
CA ALA A 49 20.02 -0.37 -16.66
C ALA A 49 19.10 -1.46 -16.07
N ILE A 50 17.92 -1.68 -16.66
CA ILE A 50 16.99 -2.74 -16.24
C ILE A 50 17.62 -4.12 -16.49
N ARG A 51 18.16 -4.37 -17.69
CA ARG A 51 18.79 -5.65 -18.05
C ARG A 51 19.93 -6.00 -17.10
N SER A 52 20.84 -5.07 -16.86
CA SER A 52 21.99 -5.28 -15.96
C SER A 52 21.56 -5.50 -14.50
N PHE A 53 20.54 -4.78 -14.03
CA PHE A 53 19.98 -4.97 -12.68
C PHE A 53 19.38 -6.37 -12.49
N LEU A 54 18.62 -6.87 -13.48
CA LEU A 54 18.00 -8.20 -13.43
C LEU A 54 19.04 -9.32 -13.42
N VAL A 55 20.09 -9.21 -14.23
CA VAL A 55 21.21 -10.17 -14.25
C VAL A 55 21.91 -10.22 -12.89
N LYS A 56 22.21 -9.05 -12.30
CA LYS A 56 22.86 -8.96 -10.99
C LYS A 56 22.00 -9.53 -9.85
N LYS A 57 20.68 -9.43 -9.96
CA LYS A 57 19.73 -10.00 -8.97
C LYS A 57 19.71 -11.53 -9.02
N GLY A 58 19.86 -12.14 -10.20
CA GLY A 58 19.91 -13.60 -10.37
C GLY A 58 21.21 -14.26 -9.87
N GLN A 59 22.27 -13.47 -9.63
CA GLN A 59 23.58 -13.98 -9.18
C GLN A 59 23.81 -13.89 -7.67
N LYS A 60 22.93 -13.23 -6.91
CA LYS A 60 22.98 -13.26 -5.44
C LYS A 60 22.30 -14.54 -4.94
N GLN A 61 23.07 -15.62 -4.86
CA GLN A 61 22.84 -16.70 -3.88
C GLN A 61 23.47 -16.32 -2.54
#